data_AF-A0A1Z9GZU4-F1
#
_entry.id   AF-A0A1Z9GZU4-F1
#
_cell.length_a   1.000
_cell.length_b   1.000
_cell.length_c   1.000
_cell.angle_alpha   90.00
_cell.angle_beta   90.00
_cell.angle_gamma   90.00
#
_symmetry.space_group_name_H-M   'P 1'
#
loop_
_entity.id
_entity.type
_entity.pdbx_description
1 polymer ?
#
loop_
_entity_poly.entity_id
_entity_poly.type
_entity_poly.pdbx_seq_one_letter_code
_entity_poly.pdbx_strand_id
1 'polypeptide(L)' 'MCIICIDLDKNKLSPWEAKRNLGEMVEKIGPEHVREVENKINEKIFYELNLKYGDTLHEEEGFCKICDCDPCDCTWDG' A
#
# COMPACT_ATOMS: atom_id res chain seq x y z
N MET A 1 -2.94 21.01 4.45
CA MET A 1 -1.74 20.42 3.83
C MET A 1 -0.57 20.59 4.81
N CYS A 2 -0.08 19.50 5.41
CA CYS A 2 1.03 19.54 6.37
C CYS A 2 2.38 19.21 5.71
N ILE A 3 3.48 19.34 6.46
CA ILE A 3 4.84 19.06 5.95
C ILE A 3 5.00 17.61 5.48
N ILE A 4 4.37 16.64 6.15
CA ILE A 4 4.37 15.23 5.73
C ILE A 4 3.75 15.09 4.34
N CYS A 5 2.61 15.73 4.07
CA CYS A 5 2.00 15.69 2.73
C CYS A 5 2.97 16.20 1.65
N ILE A 6 3.61 17.34 1.92
CA ILE A 6 4.50 17.99 0.97
C ILE A 6 5.71 17.12 0.65
N ASP A 7 6.32 16.50 1.66
CA ASP A 7 7.51 15.68 1.48
C ASP A 7 7.17 14.30 0.90
N LEU A 8 6.01 13.74 1.25
CA LEU A 8 5.48 12.49 0.69
C LEU A 8 5.10 12.63 -0.79
N ASP A 9 4.53 13.77 -1.19
CA ASP A 9 4.18 14.07 -2.60
C ASP A 9 5.43 14.30 -3.46
N LYS A 10 6.48 14.88 -2.87
CA LYS A 10 7.77 15.11 -3.54
C LYS A 10 8.68 13.88 -3.54
N ASN A 11 8.21 12.73 -3.03
CA ASN A 11 9.01 11.52 -2.82
C ASN A 11 10.32 11.78 -2.04
N LYS A 12 10.32 12.78 -1.14
CA LYS A 12 11.44 13.09 -0.24
C LYS A 12 11.38 12.33 1.07
N LEU A 13 10.22 11.74 1.36
CA LEU A 13 9.93 10.97 2.54
C LEU A 13 9.32 9.64 2.11
N SER A 14 9.84 8.52 2.60
CA SER A 14 9.21 7.23 2.35
C SER A 14 7.85 7.13 3.06
N PRO A 15 6.92 6.30 2.58
CA PRO A 15 5.63 6.09 3.25
C PRO A 15 5.79 5.58 4.69
N TRP A 16 6.84 4.79 4.96
CA TRP A 16 7.16 4.29 6.30
C TRP A 16 7.64 5.38 7.25
N GLU A 17 8.51 6.28 6.78
CA GLU A 17 8.96 7.44 7.56
C GLU A 17 7.82 8.43 7.79
N ALA A 18 6.96 8.64 6.78
CA ALA A 18 5.77 9.45 6.90
C ALA A 18 4.82 8.93 7.99
N LYS A 19 4.65 7.62 8.10
CA LYS A 19 3.84 6.99 9.16
C LYS A 19 4.41 7.28 10.55
N ARG A 20 5.72 7.17 10.72
CA ARG A 20 6.40 7.48 11.99
C ARG A 20 6.23 8.96 12.35
N ASN A 21 6.49 9.85 11.40
CA ASN A 21 6.38 11.30 11.60
C ASN A 21 4.93 11.72 11.91
N LEU A 22 3.94 11.06 11.31
CA LEU A 22 2.52 11.32 11.59
C LEU A 22 2.21 11.06 13.06
N GLY A 23 2.73 9.96 13.63
CA GLY A 23 2.60 9.63 15.05
C GLY A 23 3.06 10.74 16.00
N GLU A 24 4.09 11.50 15.61
CA GLU A 24 4.61 12.63 16.40
C GLU A 24 3.83 13.94 16.21
N MET A 25 3.02 14.03 15.16
CA MET A 25 2.28 15.24 14.78
C MET A 25 0.76 15.15 14.96
N VAL A 26 0.24 14.00 15.39
CA VAL A 26 -1.22 13.75 15.56
C VAL A 26 -1.91 14.87 16.33
N GLU A 27 -1.34 15.29 17.45
CA GLU A 27 -1.93 16.33 18.32
C GLU A 27 -1.93 17.73 17.69
N LYS A 28 -1.08 17.99 16.69
CA LYS A 28 -0.87 19.32 16.11
C LYS A 28 -1.74 19.60 14.89
N ILE A 29 -2.10 18.56 14.13
CA ILE A 29 -2.80 18.72 12.85
C ILE A 29 -4.28 18.36 12.90
N GLY A 30 -4.73 17.77 14.02
CA GLY A 30 -6.13 17.45 14.28
C GLY A 30 -6.59 16.14 13.61
N PRO A 31 -7.63 15.48 14.19
CA PRO A 31 -8.00 14.11 13.84
C PRO A 31 -8.44 13.94 12.38
N GLU A 32 -9.15 14.92 11.81
CA GLU A 32 -9.60 14.88 10.41
C GLU A 32 -8.42 14.87 9.44
N HIS A 33 -7.42 15.74 9.65
CA HIS A 33 -6.25 15.77 8.79
C HIS A 33 -5.34 14.56 9.01
N VAL A 34 -5.24 14.05 10.25
CA VAL A 34 -4.52 12.81 10.54
C VAL A 34 -5.04 11.68 9.66
N ARG A 35 -6.37 11.48 9.62
CA ARG A 35 -6.99 10.42 8.81
C ARG A 35 -6.73 10.59 7.32
N GLU A 36 -6.75 11.82 6.81
CA GLU A 36 -6.41 12.12 5.41
C GLU A 36 -4.95 11.72 5.09
N VAL A 37 -4.02 12.09 5.96
CA VAL A 37 -2.59 11.80 5.79
C VAL A 37 -2.34 10.30 5.90
N GLU A 38 -3.01 9.63 6.84
CA GLU A 38 -2.89 8.19 7.06
C GLU A 38 -3.36 7.38 5.85
N ASN A 39 -4.47 7.77 5.22
CA ASN A 39 -4.94 7.15 3.98
C ASN A 39 -3.91 7.27 2.85
N LYS A 40 -3.36 8.47 2.63
CA LYS A 40 -2.32 8.70 1.61
C LYS A 40 -1.07 7.87 1.87
N ILE A 41 -0.66 7.74 3.13
CA ILE A 41 0.47 6.90 3.52
C ILE A 41 0.18 5.44 3.22
N ASN A 42 -1.01 4.94 3.59
CA ASN A 42 -1.39 3.55 3.39
C ASN A 42 -1.47 3.18 1.90
N GLU A 43 -2.03 4.06 1.06
CA GLU A 43 -2.04 3.87 -0.40
C GLU A 43 -0.64 3.72 -0.99
N LYS A 44 0.31 4.56 -0.54
CA LYS A 44 1.70 4.46 -1.00
C LYS A 44 2.42 3.23 -0.46
N ILE A 45 2.17 2.84 0.79
CA ILE A 45 2.69 1.58 1.37
C ILE A 45 2.18 0.40 0.55
N PHE A 46 0.88 0.36 0.26
CA PHE A 46 0.27 -0.70 -0.54
C PHE A 46 0.89 -0.76 -1.94
N TYR A 47 1.06 0.38 -2.60
CA TYR A 47 1.74 0.44 -3.89
C TYR A 47 3.18 -0.07 -3.83
N GLU A 48 3.96 0.34 -2.81
CA GLU A 48 5.34 -0.11 -2.62
C GLU A 48 5.41 -1.62 -2.33
N LEU A 49 4.50 -2.14 -1.50
CA LEU A 49 4.40 -3.57 -1.21
C LEU A 49 3.97 -4.37 -2.44
N ASN A 50 3.01 -3.90 -3.23
CA ASN A 50 2.61 -4.55 -4.48
C ASN A 50 3.74 -4.55 -5.51
N LEU A 51 4.53 -3.48 -5.60
CA LEU A 51 5.70 -3.49 -6.49
C LEU A 51 6.77 -4.49 -6.03
N LYS A 52 6.95 -4.66 -4.71
CA LYS A 52 8.00 -5.50 -4.14
C LYS A 52 7.60 -6.97 -3.99
N TYR A 53 6.32 -7.22 -3.79
CA TYR A 53 5.76 -8.51 -3.40
C TYR A 53 4.50 -8.87 -4.21
N GLY A 54 4.18 -8.18 -5.30
CA GLY A 54 2.93 -8.35 -6.06
C GLY A 54 2.66 -9.79 -6.51
N ASP A 55 3.72 -10.54 -6.82
CA ASP A 55 3.60 -11.96 -7.16
C ASP A 55 3.19 -12.85 -5.96
N THR A 56 3.46 -12.40 -4.72
CA THR A 56 3.06 -13.06 -3.46
C THR A 56 1.87 -12.39 -2.75
N LEU A 57 1.52 -11.16 -3.14
CA LEU A 57 0.29 -10.44 -2.80
C LEU A 57 -0.71 -10.64 -3.95
N HIS A 58 -0.86 -11.89 -4.40
CA HIS A 58 -2.10 -12.24 -5.06
C HIS A 58 -3.18 -12.08 -3.99
N GLU A 59 -4.13 -11.17 -4.20
CA GLU A 59 -5.50 -11.40 -3.70
C GLU A 59 -5.82 -12.87 -3.97
N GLU A 60 -6.50 -13.55 -3.06
CA GLU A 60 -6.86 -14.97 -3.12
C GLU A 60 -7.72 -15.35 -4.35
N GLU A 61 -7.26 -15.06 -5.56
CA GLU A 61 -7.75 -15.57 -6.84
C GLU A 61 -6.59 -16.24 -7.60
N GLY A 62 -5.65 -16.86 -6.88
CA GLY A 62 -4.86 -17.99 -7.38
C GLY A 62 -5.71 -19.24 -7.67
N PHE A 63 -6.99 -19.19 -7.27
CA PHE A 63 -7.98 -20.19 -7.58
C PHE A 63 -8.44 -20.08 -9.04
N CYS A 64 -7.83 -20.89 -9.89
CA CYS A 64 -8.35 -21.09 -11.23
C CYS A 64 -9.77 -21.69 -11.14
N LYS A 65 -10.82 -20.86 -11.38
CA LYS A 65 -12.24 -21.29 -11.40
C LYS A 65 -12.52 -22.41 -12.43
N ILE A 66 -11.56 -22.72 -13.29
CA ILE A 66 -11.64 -23.78 -14.31
C ILE A 66 -11.10 -25.11 -13.77
N CYS A 67 -9.97 -25.12 -13.05
CA CYS A 67 -9.33 -26.36 -12.60
C CYS A 67 -9.32 -26.59 -11.07
N ASP A 68 -9.80 -25.65 -10.26
CA ASP A 68 -9.97 -25.81 -8.80
C ASP A 68 -8.68 -26.31 -8.11
N CYS A 69 -7.51 -25.76 -8.51
CA CYS A 69 -6.20 -26.19 -8.03
C CYS A 69 -5.22 -25.00 -7.93
N ASP A 70 -4.36 -25.02 -6.90
CA ASP A 70 -3.27 -24.06 -6.66
C ASP A 70 -1.93 -24.81 -6.40
N PRO A 71 -0.87 -24.63 -7.23
CA PRO A 71 -0.80 -23.77 -8.41
C PRO A 71 -1.63 -24.30 -9.58
N CYS A 72 -2.18 -23.39 -10.38
CA CYS A 72 -2.93 -23.72 -11.59
C CYS A 72 -2.07 -24.58 -12.54
N ASP A 73 -2.56 -25.79 -12.86
CA ASP A 73 -1.93 -26.72 -13.80
C ASP A 73 -2.66 -26.77 -15.15
N CYS A 74 -3.40 -25.71 -15.49
CA CYS A 74 -3.98 -25.53 -16.83
C CYS A 74 -2.86 -25.23 -17.83
N THR A 75 -2.11 -26.26 -18.20
CA THR A 75 -1.20 -26.26 -19.34
C THR A 75 -2.03 -26.27 -20.63
N TRP A 76 -2.59 -25.11 -21.00
CA TRP A 76 -3.16 -24.91 -22.34
C TRP A 76 -2.00 -24.78 -23.33
N ASP A 77 -1.48 -25.93 -23.77
CA ASP A 77 -0.79 -26.02 -25.06
C ASP A 77 -1.85 -25.74 -26.15
N GLY A 78 -1.61 -24.68 -26.92
CA GLY A 78 -2.56 -24.17 -27.93
C GLY A 78 -2.88 -25.12 -29.08
#